data_AF-A0A850SDT6-F1
#
_entry.id   AF-A0A850SDT6-F1
#
_cell.length_a   1.000
_cell.length_b   1.000
_cell.length_c   1.000
_cell.angle_alpha   90.00
_cell.angle_beta   90.00
_cell.angle_gamma   90.00
#
_symmetry.space_group_name_H-M   'P 1'
#
loop_
_entity.id
_entity.type
_entity.pdbx_description
1 polymer ?
#
loop_
_entity_poly.entity_id
_entity_poly.type
_entity_poly.pdbx_seq_one_letter_code
_entity_poly.pdbx_strand_id
1 'polypeptide(L)'
;MNTISISQGVVIRNPQVKAIADEVFKTLQLAMDKAVAHHFEPKAYPLARGDSFERLFLARFKELHAYKQQAARTKVMHRIKSTQSWRRAYYGRLAAVNLASSVPVQTQVAKLPKARRGVSMDGLAGYYRSLSAVRLRSANGGSSRAGVVSAAMSAMTLEESGVADVAAAVKEYEKLQAITKKYKELGGEKGFLGPPVSEEHWAPDGQGRYRHYKNGSIYWHPKYGAHEVHGAIKEKWKATGWEQGVLGYPTTDEMKTPDGKGRYNHFKKGIFAEGSIYWHPNLGAFEVHGGIRQKWKSLGWEKSFLGYPVTDELTTPDGIGRYNHFQNGSIYFSWKTGAHEVHGAIREFWKNAGWEQSFLGYPVTDEMDAPDGKGKYSKFQGGTVRWHPDVGAYLGSPDPVSKLSLRMIKLHCIDETNGVGGNEYGEDEMAIGGTLVDTYGNVKKINKKDLGGYYDDGNWSDWEGKVIYELDLNQTDGIWPKTFIATLVLVEVDSGGYTEFLNKMADKLEPYVKQKVKEAAMVGGQGVSPGVGGLIIGYIAGEIGAYIVDKIFNEMRDWWNDDLFTPSTLTVQVPGPGALFEGGTYDSPDFYWDTWGHGGEYEYWVDWTVH
;
A
#
# COMPACT_ATOMS: atom_id res chain seq x y z
N MET A 1 -4.21 -4.53 -4.48
CA MET A 1 -3.60 -4.59 -3.13
C MET A 1 -2.69 -3.37 -2.96
N ASN A 2 -1.96 -3.19 -1.86
CA ASN A 2 -0.88 -2.19 -1.80
C ASN A 2 0.40 -2.80 -2.39
N THR A 3 0.51 -2.71 -3.71
CA THR A 3 1.64 -3.13 -4.56
C THR A 3 2.07 -1.92 -5.40
N ILE A 4 3.18 -2.01 -6.13
CA ILE A 4 3.49 -1.00 -7.16
C ILE A 4 2.34 -1.01 -8.18
N SER A 5 1.85 0.17 -8.53
CA SER A 5 0.73 0.36 -9.46
C SER A 5 1.12 1.25 -10.63
N ILE A 6 0.59 0.95 -11.82
CA ILE A 6 0.89 1.66 -13.06
C ILE A 6 -0.42 2.02 -13.77
N SER A 7 -0.45 3.14 -14.50
CA SER A 7 -1.51 3.48 -15.45
C SER A 7 -0.98 4.19 -16.68
N GLN A 8 -1.53 3.84 -17.85
CA GLN A 8 -1.34 4.61 -19.09
C GLN A 8 -2.11 5.95 -19.03
N GLY A 9 -1.52 7.01 -19.58
CA GLY A 9 -2.08 8.37 -19.60
C GLY A 9 -2.06 9.08 -18.24
N VAL A 10 -2.59 10.32 -18.20
CA VAL A 10 -2.65 11.15 -16.98
C VAL A 10 -4.10 11.52 -16.66
N VAL A 11 -4.73 10.77 -15.76
CA VAL A 11 -6.13 11.01 -15.35
C VAL A 11 -6.18 11.76 -14.03
N ILE A 12 -6.15 13.11 -14.08
CA ILE A 12 -6.35 13.94 -12.88
C ILE A 12 -7.77 13.77 -12.34
N ARG A 13 -7.91 12.95 -11.30
CA ARG A 13 -9.22 12.58 -10.72
C ARG A 13 -9.82 13.69 -9.83
N ASN A 14 -8.98 14.54 -9.24
CA ASN A 14 -9.43 15.65 -8.40
C ASN A 14 -9.91 16.85 -9.25
N PRO A 15 -11.19 17.27 -9.17
CA PRO A 15 -11.72 18.36 -10.01
C PRO A 15 -11.07 19.74 -9.78
N GLN A 16 -10.48 19.98 -8.60
CA GLN A 16 -9.80 21.24 -8.28
C GLN A 16 -8.38 21.25 -8.83
N VAL A 17 -7.64 20.14 -8.68
CA VAL A 17 -6.31 19.95 -9.31
C VAL A 17 -6.45 20.03 -10.83
N LYS A 18 -7.46 19.36 -11.40
CA LYS A 18 -7.76 19.39 -12.83
C LYS A 18 -8.07 20.80 -13.34
N ALA A 19 -8.76 21.63 -12.54
CA ALA A 19 -9.04 23.02 -12.91
C ALA A 19 -7.77 23.89 -12.98
N ILE A 20 -6.77 23.62 -12.13
CA ILE A 20 -5.45 24.29 -12.22
C ILE A 20 -4.73 23.81 -13.49
N ALA A 21 -4.75 22.51 -13.78
CA ALA A 21 -4.11 21.93 -14.95
C ALA A 21 -4.71 22.44 -16.28
N ASP A 22 -6.05 22.45 -16.38
CA ASP A 22 -6.78 23.00 -17.53
C ASP A 22 -6.53 24.51 -17.72
N GLU A 23 -6.26 25.27 -16.64
CA GLU A 23 -5.91 26.70 -16.73
C GLU A 23 -4.47 26.92 -17.22
N VAL A 24 -3.51 26.12 -16.75
CA VAL A 24 -2.11 26.19 -17.23
C VAL A 24 -2.04 25.74 -18.70
N PHE A 25 -2.68 24.63 -19.05
CA PHE A 25 -2.84 24.18 -20.44
C PHE A 25 -3.38 25.30 -21.33
N LYS A 26 -4.52 25.91 -20.99
CA LYS A 26 -5.12 27.01 -21.76
C LYS A 26 -4.27 28.28 -21.80
N THR A 27 -3.40 28.50 -20.81
CA THR A 27 -2.40 29.59 -20.86
C THR A 27 -1.36 29.34 -21.96
N LEU A 28 -0.88 28.10 -22.07
CA LEU A 28 0.14 27.68 -23.03
C LEU A 28 -0.43 27.57 -24.44
N GLN A 29 -1.67 27.08 -24.56
CA GLN A 29 -2.49 27.11 -25.76
C GLN A 29 -2.63 28.53 -26.35
N LEU A 30 -2.90 29.55 -25.51
CA LEU A 30 -2.93 30.96 -25.94
C LEU A 30 -1.55 31.50 -26.33
N ALA A 31 -0.47 31.02 -25.71
CA ALA A 31 0.90 31.36 -26.08
C ALA A 31 1.28 30.76 -27.46
N MET A 32 0.83 29.53 -27.74
CA MET A 32 0.99 28.84 -29.01
C MET A 32 0.16 29.49 -30.13
N ASP A 33 -1.12 29.80 -29.90
CA ASP A 33 -1.95 30.60 -30.82
C ASP A 33 -1.25 31.93 -31.19
N LYS A 34 -0.66 32.63 -30.20
CA LYS A 34 0.06 33.89 -30.41
C LYS A 34 1.38 33.71 -31.17
N ALA A 35 2.11 32.61 -30.95
CA ALA A 35 3.34 32.31 -31.68
C ALA A 35 3.09 32.12 -33.18
N VAL A 36 2.07 31.34 -33.55
CA VAL A 36 1.66 31.14 -34.96
C VAL A 36 1.15 32.46 -35.55
N ALA A 37 0.30 33.19 -34.83
CA ALA A 37 -0.21 34.48 -35.31
C ALA A 37 0.91 35.53 -35.50
N HIS A 38 1.96 35.50 -34.67
CA HIS A 38 3.15 36.34 -34.85
C HIS A 38 3.94 36.00 -36.10
N HIS A 39 4.05 34.72 -36.49
CA HIS A 39 4.78 34.33 -37.70
C HIS A 39 4.20 35.05 -38.94
N PHE A 40 2.87 35.08 -39.09
CA PHE A 40 2.21 35.67 -40.26
C PHE A 40 1.91 37.16 -40.13
N GLU A 41 1.56 37.62 -38.93
CA GLU A 41 1.07 38.98 -38.68
C GLU A 41 1.85 39.64 -37.51
N PRO A 42 3.20 39.74 -37.58
CA PRO A 42 4.07 40.09 -36.44
C PRO A 42 3.84 41.48 -35.85
N LYS A 43 3.29 42.41 -36.65
CA LYS A 43 2.88 43.75 -36.21
C LYS A 43 1.57 43.75 -35.41
N ALA A 44 0.67 42.80 -35.66
CA ALA A 44 -0.61 42.67 -34.97
C ALA A 44 -0.49 41.81 -33.70
N TYR A 45 0.42 40.84 -33.68
CA TYR A 45 0.65 39.94 -32.54
C TYR A 45 2.12 40.00 -32.09
N PRO A 46 2.60 41.12 -31.52
CA PRO A 46 4.01 41.26 -31.12
C PRO A 46 4.37 40.31 -29.97
N LEU A 47 5.56 39.70 -30.04
CA LEU A 47 6.16 38.94 -28.93
C LEU A 47 7.09 39.82 -28.09
N ALA A 48 7.30 39.41 -26.83
CA ALA A 48 8.31 40.01 -25.98
C ALA A 48 9.73 39.81 -26.54
N ARG A 49 10.69 40.66 -26.13
CA ARG A 49 12.11 40.48 -26.51
C ARG A 49 12.84 39.41 -25.69
N GLY A 50 12.43 39.22 -24.43
CA GLY A 50 12.97 38.18 -23.55
C GLY A 50 12.39 36.79 -23.82
N ASP A 51 12.95 35.80 -23.14
CA ASP A 51 12.55 34.39 -23.17
C ASP A 51 11.10 34.18 -22.69
N SER A 52 10.30 33.41 -23.44
CA SER A 52 8.88 33.15 -23.16
C SER A 52 8.36 31.92 -23.88
N PHE A 53 7.21 31.40 -23.44
CA PHE A 53 6.54 30.28 -24.11
C PHE A 53 6.21 30.60 -25.59
N GLU A 54 5.81 31.84 -25.92
CA GLU A 54 5.57 32.20 -27.32
C GLU A 54 6.84 32.13 -28.17
N ARG A 55 8.03 32.42 -27.61
CA ARG A 55 9.29 32.27 -28.35
C ARG A 55 9.70 30.81 -28.52
N LEU A 56 9.44 29.97 -27.52
CA LEU A 56 9.70 28.54 -27.60
C LEU A 56 8.80 27.87 -28.66
N PHE A 57 7.49 28.16 -28.65
CA PHE A 57 6.59 27.70 -29.69
C PHE A 57 6.93 28.28 -31.07
N LEU A 58 7.36 29.54 -31.17
CA LEU A 58 7.78 30.14 -32.45
C LEU A 58 9.07 29.52 -33.00
N ALA A 59 9.96 29.00 -32.15
CA ALA A 59 11.14 28.28 -32.61
C ALA A 59 10.73 26.98 -33.33
N ARG A 60 10.03 26.07 -32.64
CA ARG A 60 9.53 24.83 -33.25
C ARG A 60 8.63 25.09 -34.45
N PHE A 61 7.74 26.08 -34.38
CA PHE A 61 6.84 26.40 -35.49
C PHE A 61 7.55 26.80 -36.80
N LYS A 62 8.79 27.30 -36.72
CA LYS A 62 9.60 27.63 -37.91
C LYS A 62 10.30 26.43 -38.54
N GLU A 63 10.46 25.33 -37.80
CA GLU A 63 11.05 24.07 -38.29
C GLU A 63 10.06 23.33 -39.21
N LEU A 64 8.75 23.58 -39.05
CA LEU A 64 7.69 22.95 -39.86
C LEU A 64 7.76 23.38 -41.34
N HIS A 65 7.47 22.47 -42.26
CA HIS A 65 7.27 22.80 -43.68
C HIS A 65 6.15 23.84 -43.90
N ALA A 66 6.30 24.68 -44.94
CA ALA A 66 5.41 25.81 -45.20
C ALA A 66 3.91 25.46 -45.35
N TYR A 67 3.58 24.26 -45.86
CA TYR A 67 2.18 23.80 -45.96
C TYR A 67 1.56 23.55 -44.57
N LYS A 68 2.33 22.93 -43.65
CA LYS A 68 1.94 22.73 -42.24
C LYS A 68 1.75 24.07 -41.53
N GLN A 69 2.68 25.01 -41.73
CA GLN A 69 2.57 26.37 -41.17
C GLN A 69 1.26 27.06 -41.62
N GLN A 70 0.87 26.92 -42.89
CA GLN A 70 -0.37 27.50 -43.44
C GLN A 70 -1.64 26.74 -42.99
N ALA A 71 -1.58 25.42 -42.77
CA ALA A 71 -2.66 24.65 -42.16
C ALA A 71 -2.90 25.10 -40.71
N ALA A 72 -1.83 25.21 -39.92
CA ALA A 72 -1.84 25.73 -38.56
C ALA A 72 -2.46 27.13 -38.47
N ARG A 73 -2.06 28.03 -39.39
CA ARG A 73 -2.61 29.39 -39.49
C ARG A 73 -4.13 29.40 -39.54
N THR A 74 -4.72 28.50 -40.33
CA THR A 74 -6.17 28.45 -40.52
C THR A 74 -6.90 28.09 -39.22
N LYS A 75 -6.43 27.05 -38.51
CA LYS A 75 -6.98 26.61 -37.22
C LYS A 75 -6.79 27.67 -36.11
N VAL A 76 -5.60 28.29 -36.03
CA VAL A 76 -5.27 29.35 -35.07
C VAL A 76 -6.11 30.60 -35.29
N MET A 77 -6.16 31.13 -36.52
CA MET A 77 -6.85 32.39 -36.80
C MET A 77 -8.36 32.27 -36.61
N HIS A 78 -8.95 31.07 -36.73
CA HIS A 78 -10.32 30.79 -36.34
C HIS A 78 -10.54 30.99 -34.82
N ARG A 79 -9.69 30.41 -33.95
CA ARG A 79 -9.78 30.60 -32.48
C ARG A 79 -9.52 32.04 -32.03
N ILE A 80 -8.59 32.74 -32.69
CA ILE A 80 -8.29 34.14 -32.40
C ILE A 80 -9.47 35.04 -32.78
N LYS A 81 -10.08 34.84 -33.96
CA LYS A 81 -11.22 35.64 -34.45
C LYS A 81 -12.59 35.18 -33.92
N SER A 82 -12.64 34.10 -33.13
CA SER A 82 -13.87 33.59 -32.50
C SER A 82 -14.51 34.62 -31.56
N THR A 83 -15.84 34.61 -31.46
CA THR A 83 -16.60 35.61 -30.71
C THR A 83 -16.21 35.67 -29.23
N GLN A 84 -16.37 36.84 -28.59
CA GLN A 84 -16.07 37.00 -27.17
C GLN A 84 -16.96 36.11 -26.26
N SER A 85 -18.13 35.68 -26.75
CA SER A 85 -18.96 34.66 -26.09
C SER A 85 -18.28 33.29 -26.12
N TRP A 86 -17.88 32.81 -27.30
CA TRP A 86 -17.15 31.55 -27.45
C TRP A 86 -15.84 31.55 -26.67
N ARG A 87 -15.05 32.64 -26.77
CA ARG A 87 -13.80 32.80 -26.03
C ARG A 87 -14.03 32.76 -24.52
N ARG A 88 -15.08 33.39 -23.98
CA ARG A 88 -15.44 33.29 -22.55
C ARG A 88 -15.86 31.87 -22.14
N ALA A 89 -16.64 31.18 -22.96
CA ALA A 89 -17.05 29.80 -22.68
C ALA A 89 -15.85 28.82 -22.67
N TYR A 90 -14.94 28.95 -23.62
CA TYR A 90 -13.80 28.06 -23.78
C TYR A 90 -12.62 28.41 -22.85
N TYR A 91 -12.20 29.68 -22.82
CA TYR A 91 -11.03 30.16 -22.07
C TYR A 91 -11.34 30.68 -20.66
N GLY A 92 -12.62 30.81 -20.27
CA GLY A 92 -12.99 31.32 -18.95
C GLY A 92 -12.43 32.71 -18.68
N ARG A 93 -11.70 32.88 -17.56
CA ARG A 93 -11.02 34.16 -17.23
C ARG A 93 -9.92 34.53 -18.22
N LEU A 94 -9.29 33.55 -18.88
CA LEU A 94 -8.20 33.76 -19.82
C LEU A 94 -8.68 34.43 -21.13
N ALA A 95 -10.00 34.51 -21.36
CA ALA A 95 -10.60 35.27 -22.46
C ALA A 95 -10.34 36.80 -22.38
N ALA A 96 -9.76 37.28 -21.28
CA ALA A 96 -9.29 38.65 -21.10
C ALA A 96 -7.81 38.88 -21.49
N VAL A 97 -7.07 37.84 -21.88
CA VAL A 97 -5.68 37.97 -22.39
C VAL A 97 -5.70 38.67 -23.75
N ASN A 98 -4.90 39.73 -23.89
CA ASN A 98 -4.72 40.47 -25.13
C ASN A 98 -3.52 39.94 -25.92
N LEU A 99 -3.79 39.20 -27.00
CA LEU A 99 -2.74 38.63 -27.86
C LEU A 99 -2.02 39.68 -28.73
N ALA A 100 -2.59 40.88 -28.90
CA ALA A 100 -1.95 42.01 -29.57
C ALA A 100 -1.01 42.80 -28.65
N SER A 101 -0.91 42.43 -27.36
CA SER A 101 0.07 43.02 -26.45
C SER A 101 1.42 42.30 -26.55
N SER A 102 2.51 43.07 -26.54
CA SER A 102 3.89 42.55 -26.44
C SER A 102 4.21 41.90 -25.09
N VAL A 103 3.33 42.01 -24.09
CA VAL A 103 3.47 41.33 -22.79
C VAL A 103 3.21 39.83 -22.95
N PRO A 104 4.08 38.95 -22.39
CA PRO A 104 3.89 37.50 -22.47
C PRO A 104 2.56 37.03 -21.88
N VAL A 105 1.93 36.02 -22.49
CA VAL A 105 0.61 35.52 -22.07
C VAL A 105 0.58 35.14 -20.58
N GLN A 106 1.56 34.39 -20.08
CA GLN A 106 1.67 34.01 -18.67
C GLN A 106 1.78 35.22 -17.72
N THR A 107 2.44 36.29 -18.16
CA THR A 107 2.55 37.56 -17.42
C THR A 107 1.24 38.34 -17.40
N GLN A 108 0.40 38.21 -18.43
CA GLN A 108 -0.97 38.76 -18.41
C GLN A 108 -1.86 37.94 -17.47
N VAL A 109 -1.80 36.60 -17.55
CA VAL A 109 -2.61 35.68 -16.71
C VAL A 109 -2.32 35.82 -15.22
N ALA A 110 -1.08 36.15 -14.84
CA ALA A 110 -0.70 36.46 -13.46
C ALA A 110 -1.32 37.77 -12.92
N LYS A 111 -1.74 38.71 -13.79
CA LYS A 111 -2.38 39.98 -13.42
C LYS A 111 -3.91 39.92 -13.42
N LEU A 112 -4.51 38.89 -14.01
CA LEU A 112 -5.95 38.67 -13.98
C LEU A 112 -6.41 38.30 -12.55
N PRO A 113 -7.62 38.70 -12.12
CA PRO A 113 -8.17 38.30 -10.82
C PRO A 113 -8.09 36.78 -10.57
N LYS A 114 -7.76 36.40 -9.33
CA LYS A 114 -7.71 34.99 -8.91
C LYS A 114 -9.10 34.34 -9.04
N ALA A 115 -9.12 33.05 -9.39
CA ALA A 115 -10.36 32.28 -9.45
C ALA A 115 -11.01 32.17 -8.06
N ARG A 116 -12.35 32.30 -7.98
CA ARG A 116 -13.10 32.22 -6.71
C ARG A 116 -13.12 30.84 -6.06
N ARG A 117 -12.69 29.78 -6.76
CA ARG A 117 -12.51 28.43 -6.22
C ARG A 117 -11.04 28.21 -5.87
N GLY A 118 -10.66 28.60 -4.66
CA GLY A 118 -9.38 28.17 -4.07
C GLY A 118 -9.39 26.68 -3.73
N VAL A 119 -8.23 26.15 -3.32
CA VAL A 119 -8.10 24.79 -2.79
C VAL A 119 -7.47 24.88 -1.41
N SER A 120 -8.13 24.33 -0.39
CA SER A 120 -7.60 24.35 0.98
C SER A 120 -6.46 23.34 1.13
N MET A 121 -5.52 23.63 2.04
CA MET A 121 -4.48 22.65 2.38
C MET A 121 -5.08 21.35 2.94
N ASP A 122 -6.21 21.40 3.65
CA ASP A 122 -6.94 20.19 4.05
C ASP A 122 -7.60 19.45 2.89
N GLY A 123 -7.97 20.13 1.80
CA GLY A 123 -8.43 19.49 0.57
C GLY A 123 -7.30 18.82 -0.21
N LEU A 124 -6.10 19.42 -0.22
CA LEU A 124 -4.92 18.85 -0.86
C LEU A 124 -4.29 17.72 -0.04
N ALA A 125 -4.10 17.93 1.26
CA ALA A 125 -3.76 16.88 2.20
C ALA A 125 -4.88 15.82 2.32
N GLY A 126 -6.13 16.19 2.03
CA GLY A 126 -7.28 15.28 1.95
C GLY A 126 -7.24 14.42 0.68
N TYR A 127 -6.81 14.98 -0.44
CA TYR A 127 -6.54 14.23 -1.68
C TYR A 127 -5.36 13.27 -1.48
N TYR A 128 -4.22 13.77 -0.99
CA TYR A 128 -3.06 12.95 -0.61
C TYR A 128 -3.43 11.83 0.37
N ARG A 129 -4.21 12.13 1.42
CA ARG A 129 -4.72 11.12 2.36
C ARG A 129 -5.79 10.21 1.76
N SER A 130 -6.58 10.63 0.77
CA SER A 130 -7.54 9.73 0.10
C SER A 130 -6.86 8.66 -0.76
N LEU A 131 -5.60 8.89 -1.14
CA LEU A 131 -4.75 7.94 -1.84
C LEU A 131 -4.03 6.95 -0.89
N SER A 132 -3.94 7.25 0.42
CA SER A 132 -3.22 6.44 1.41
C SER A 132 -4.04 5.92 2.60
N ALA A 133 -5.23 6.48 2.87
CA ALA A 133 -6.01 6.22 4.09
C ALA A 133 -7.23 5.32 3.85
N VAL A 134 -7.01 4.06 3.46
CA VAL A 134 -8.04 3.02 3.56
C VAL A 134 -8.01 2.41 4.97
N ARG A 135 -8.98 2.82 5.80
CA ARG A 135 -9.48 2.23 7.08
C ARG A 135 -8.92 2.68 8.46
N LEU A 136 -9.90 2.80 9.38
CA LEU A 136 -9.92 2.51 10.83
C LEU A 136 -9.38 3.52 11.88
N ARG A 137 -9.92 3.36 13.10
CA ARG A 137 -9.53 4.00 14.37
C ARG A 137 -9.46 2.93 15.47
N SER A 138 -8.66 3.17 16.51
CA SER A 138 -8.26 2.19 17.54
C SER A 138 -8.90 2.40 18.91
N ALA A 139 -8.65 1.47 19.84
CA ALA A 139 -8.83 1.64 21.28
C ALA A 139 -7.67 1.02 22.07
N ASN A 140 -7.18 1.74 23.09
CA ASN A 140 -6.25 1.30 24.14
C ASN A 140 -6.96 1.53 25.50
N GLY A 141 -6.57 0.94 26.63
CA GLY A 141 -5.48 0.00 26.94
C GLY A 141 -5.22 0.01 28.46
N GLY A 142 -4.22 -0.75 28.96
CA GLY A 142 -3.68 -0.57 30.31
C GLY A 142 -3.81 -1.75 31.29
N SER A 143 -2.78 -1.93 32.14
CA SER A 143 -2.74 -2.90 33.26
C SER A 143 -1.69 -2.49 34.31
N SER A 144 -1.70 -3.10 35.50
CA SER A 144 -0.73 -2.88 36.59
C SER A 144 0.16 -4.12 36.88
N ARG A 145 1.08 -4.01 37.87
CA ARG A 145 2.18 -4.96 38.13
C ARG A 145 2.65 -4.94 39.61
N ALA A 146 3.29 -6.06 40.03
CA ALA A 146 4.07 -6.29 41.27
C ALA A 146 3.30 -6.49 42.60
N GLY A 147 3.77 -7.31 43.56
CA GLY A 147 4.86 -8.31 43.50
C GLY A 147 5.52 -8.65 44.86
N VAL A 148 6.30 -9.76 44.92
CA VAL A 148 7.32 -10.16 45.95
C VAL A 148 6.81 -10.32 47.42
N VAL A 149 7.36 -11.12 48.36
CA VAL A 149 8.52 -12.04 48.46
C VAL A 149 8.04 -13.48 48.85
N SER A 150 8.62 -14.40 49.65
CA SER A 150 9.82 -14.49 50.52
C SER A 150 10.33 -15.95 50.73
N ALA A 151 11.43 -16.10 51.47
CA ALA A 151 11.98 -17.34 52.08
C ALA A 151 11.03 -17.92 53.17
N ALA A 152 10.89 -19.23 53.43
CA ALA A 152 11.81 -20.37 53.56
C ALA A 152 12.46 -20.54 54.97
N MET A 153 12.27 -21.72 55.59
CA MET A 153 13.30 -22.47 56.37
C MET A 153 12.77 -23.81 56.95
N SER A 154 13.72 -24.71 57.23
CA SER A 154 13.67 -25.86 58.17
C SER A 154 12.72 -27.05 57.91
N ALA A 155 13.33 -28.18 57.50
CA ALA A 155 12.98 -29.52 57.97
C ALA A 155 13.38 -29.67 59.48
N MET A 156 13.24 -30.80 60.21
CA MET A 156 13.63 -32.17 59.87
C MET A 156 13.22 -33.18 60.98
N THR A 157 13.57 -34.46 60.80
CA THR A 157 13.35 -35.64 61.71
C THR A 157 11.92 -36.21 61.73
N LEU A 158 11.67 -37.52 61.88
CA LEU A 158 12.51 -38.74 61.79
C LEU A 158 11.65 -39.97 61.41
N GLU A 159 12.28 -41.17 61.31
CA GLU A 159 11.77 -42.56 61.33
C GLU A 159 10.32 -42.89 60.87
N GLU A 160 10.08 -43.76 59.88
CA GLU A 160 10.39 -45.22 59.78
C GLU A 160 9.69 -46.08 60.88
N SER A 161 9.19 -47.29 60.62
CA SER A 161 9.30 -48.16 59.43
C SER A 161 7.97 -48.79 58.95
N GLY A 162 6.84 -48.55 59.63
CA GLY A 162 5.51 -49.10 59.26
C GLY A 162 4.69 -48.27 58.27
N VAL A 163 5.29 -47.24 57.66
CA VAL A 163 4.56 -46.13 57.03
C VAL A 163 4.14 -46.42 55.58
N ALA A 164 4.76 -47.37 54.88
CA ALA A 164 4.54 -47.57 53.43
C ALA A 164 3.07 -47.91 53.08
N ASP A 165 2.52 -48.98 53.66
CA ASP A 165 1.15 -49.42 53.37
C ASP A 165 0.09 -48.48 53.97
N VAL A 166 0.36 -47.92 55.15
CA VAL A 166 -0.52 -46.91 55.76
C VAL A 166 -0.55 -45.64 54.90
N ALA A 167 0.59 -45.17 54.38
CA ALA A 167 0.64 -44.04 53.47
C ALA A 167 0.08 -44.36 52.07
N ALA A 168 0.13 -45.62 51.63
CA ALA A 168 -0.56 -46.05 50.40
C ALA A 168 -2.09 -46.01 50.59
N ALA A 169 -2.60 -46.57 51.68
CA ALA A 169 -4.02 -46.56 52.03
C ALA A 169 -4.54 -45.14 52.34
N VAL A 170 -3.75 -44.31 53.05
CA VAL A 170 -4.06 -42.90 53.30
C VAL A 170 -4.05 -42.12 51.98
N LYS A 171 -3.06 -42.30 51.10
CA LYS A 171 -3.10 -41.69 49.76
C LYS A 171 -4.33 -42.12 48.98
N GLU A 172 -4.71 -43.40 48.99
CA GLU A 172 -5.92 -43.86 48.30
C GLU A 172 -7.18 -43.23 48.90
N TYR A 173 -7.27 -43.13 50.23
CA TYR A 173 -8.35 -42.43 50.92
C TYR A 173 -8.37 -40.93 50.62
N GLU A 174 -7.21 -40.27 50.52
CA GLU A 174 -7.09 -38.86 50.10
C GLU A 174 -7.52 -38.66 48.65
N LYS A 175 -7.23 -39.59 47.72
CA LYS A 175 -7.78 -39.55 46.34
C LYS A 175 -9.31 -39.66 46.37
N LEU A 176 -9.85 -40.63 47.10
CA LEU A 176 -11.29 -40.87 47.29
C LEU A 176 -12.01 -39.72 48.01
N GLN A 177 -11.27 -38.87 48.74
CA GLN A 177 -11.82 -37.69 49.40
C GLN A 177 -11.45 -36.37 48.71
N ALA A 178 -10.62 -36.36 47.66
CA ALA A 178 -10.08 -35.11 47.08
C ALA A 178 -11.19 -34.16 46.59
N ILE A 179 -12.21 -34.70 45.92
CA ILE A 179 -13.40 -33.95 45.46
C ILE A 179 -14.23 -33.47 46.65
N THR A 180 -14.50 -34.34 47.63
CA THR A 180 -15.25 -34.01 48.85
C THR A 180 -14.55 -32.94 49.69
N LYS A 181 -13.21 -32.99 49.78
CA LYS A 181 -12.35 -32.00 50.44
C LYS A 181 -12.41 -30.66 49.72
N LYS A 182 -12.15 -30.65 48.40
CA LYS A 182 -12.24 -29.45 47.57
C LYS A 182 -13.62 -28.78 47.66
N TYR A 183 -14.68 -29.58 47.63
CA TYR A 183 -16.05 -29.07 47.79
C TYR A 183 -16.28 -28.38 49.14
N LYS A 184 -15.74 -28.95 50.24
CA LYS A 184 -15.80 -28.31 51.58
C LYS A 184 -14.98 -27.02 51.63
N GLU A 185 -13.79 -27.01 51.03
CA GLU A 185 -12.93 -25.81 50.91
C GLU A 185 -13.64 -24.68 50.14
N LEU A 186 -14.43 -25.01 49.12
CA LEU A 186 -15.25 -24.07 48.34
C LEU A 186 -16.60 -23.71 49.01
N GLY A 187 -16.82 -24.08 50.28
CA GLY A 187 -18.01 -23.72 51.07
C GLY A 187 -19.16 -24.74 51.06
N GLY A 188 -18.99 -25.89 50.41
CA GLY A 188 -19.99 -26.95 50.33
C GLY A 188 -21.30 -26.49 49.68
N GLU A 189 -22.44 -26.93 50.23
CA GLU A 189 -23.78 -26.60 49.70
C GLU A 189 -24.12 -25.11 49.77
N LYS A 190 -23.45 -24.37 50.65
CA LYS A 190 -23.56 -22.90 50.78
C LYS A 190 -22.55 -22.16 49.88
N GLY A 191 -21.63 -22.90 49.24
CA GLY A 191 -20.67 -22.39 48.28
C GLY A 191 -21.30 -22.13 46.90
N PHE A 192 -20.55 -21.45 46.03
CA PHE A 192 -21.03 -21.03 44.71
C PHE A 192 -21.39 -22.20 43.78
N LEU A 193 -20.83 -23.40 44.00
CA LEU A 193 -21.16 -24.62 43.25
C LEU A 193 -22.57 -25.14 43.53
N GLY A 194 -23.14 -24.82 44.70
CA GLY A 194 -24.41 -25.38 45.17
C GLY A 194 -24.34 -26.89 45.48
N PRO A 195 -25.48 -27.54 45.75
CA PRO A 195 -25.52 -28.96 46.11
C PRO A 195 -25.01 -29.88 44.98
N PRO A 196 -24.53 -31.10 45.30
CA PRO A 196 -24.19 -32.10 44.31
C PRO A 196 -25.44 -32.53 43.52
N VAL A 197 -25.26 -32.85 42.25
CA VAL A 197 -26.32 -33.36 41.34
C VAL A 197 -25.95 -34.71 40.70
N SER A 198 -24.78 -35.25 41.05
CA SER A 198 -24.38 -36.64 40.79
C SER A 198 -23.71 -37.23 42.03
N GLU A 199 -23.59 -38.56 42.07
CA GLU A 199 -22.58 -39.21 42.89
C GLU A 199 -21.17 -38.95 42.33
N GLU A 200 -20.14 -39.42 43.02
CA GLU A 200 -18.77 -39.34 42.53
C GLU A 200 -18.45 -40.57 41.66
N HIS A 201 -18.14 -40.31 40.39
CA HIS A 201 -17.89 -41.36 39.41
C HIS A 201 -16.42 -41.36 38.98
N TRP A 202 -15.94 -42.51 38.52
CA TRP A 202 -14.74 -42.56 37.69
C TRP A 202 -15.02 -41.84 36.38
N ALA A 203 -14.05 -41.07 35.90
CA ALA A 203 -14.12 -40.47 34.57
C ALA A 203 -14.16 -41.57 33.48
N PRO A 204 -14.84 -41.34 32.35
CA PRO A 204 -14.90 -42.26 31.21
C PRO A 204 -13.56 -42.73 30.64
N ASP A 205 -12.43 -42.08 30.94
CA ASP A 205 -11.08 -42.51 30.53
C ASP A 205 -10.35 -43.37 31.58
N GLY A 206 -10.94 -43.59 32.76
CA GLY A 206 -10.37 -44.37 33.87
C GLY A 206 -9.20 -43.71 34.61
N GLN A 207 -8.74 -42.51 34.22
CA GLN A 207 -7.55 -41.88 34.82
C GLN A 207 -7.88 -40.94 36.00
N GLY A 208 -9.12 -40.49 36.12
CA GLY A 208 -9.57 -39.53 37.12
C GLY A 208 -10.97 -39.81 37.65
N ARG A 209 -11.46 -38.90 38.49
CA ARG A 209 -12.79 -38.97 39.13
C ARG A 209 -13.47 -37.62 39.02
N TYR A 210 -14.80 -37.59 39.09
CA TYR A 210 -15.55 -36.34 39.02
C TYR A 210 -16.85 -36.37 39.80
N ARG A 211 -17.36 -35.18 40.15
CA ARG A 211 -18.73 -34.97 40.64
C ARG A 211 -19.31 -33.70 40.05
N HIS A 212 -20.55 -33.78 39.57
CA HIS A 212 -21.30 -32.61 39.11
C HIS A 212 -22.03 -31.95 40.27
N TYR A 213 -22.08 -30.61 40.25
CA TYR A 213 -22.78 -29.77 41.21
C TYR A 213 -23.74 -28.84 40.46
N LYS A 214 -24.76 -28.32 41.15
CA LYS A 214 -25.84 -27.52 40.54
C LYS A 214 -25.32 -26.43 39.59
N ASN A 215 -24.26 -25.73 39.97
CA ASN A 215 -23.70 -24.59 39.22
C ASN A 215 -22.32 -24.88 38.58
N GLY A 216 -21.77 -26.09 38.73
CA GLY A 216 -20.38 -26.38 38.35
C GLY A 216 -20.05 -27.87 38.30
N SER A 217 -18.76 -28.23 38.40
CA SER A 217 -18.27 -29.60 38.51
C SER A 217 -16.88 -29.58 39.14
N ILE A 218 -16.53 -30.60 39.94
CA ILE A 218 -15.16 -30.80 40.41
C ILE A 218 -14.64 -32.08 39.77
N TYR A 219 -13.45 -31.97 39.16
CA TYR A 219 -12.73 -33.08 38.58
C TYR A 219 -11.40 -33.27 39.31
N TRP A 220 -11.02 -34.52 39.50
CA TRP A 220 -9.75 -34.91 40.11
C TRP A 220 -8.97 -35.84 39.18
N HIS A 221 -7.65 -35.62 39.11
CA HIS A 221 -6.71 -36.47 38.39
C HIS A 221 -5.41 -36.63 39.21
N PRO A 222 -4.81 -37.83 39.30
CA PRO A 222 -3.70 -38.12 40.23
C PRO A 222 -2.44 -37.29 40.01
N LYS A 223 -2.24 -36.74 38.80
CA LYS A 223 -1.11 -35.86 38.48
C LYS A 223 -1.37 -34.37 38.72
N TYR A 224 -2.64 -33.96 38.87
CA TYR A 224 -3.04 -32.54 38.84
C TYR A 224 -3.75 -32.08 40.12
N GLY A 225 -4.42 -32.98 40.85
CA GLY A 225 -5.22 -32.61 42.02
C GLY A 225 -6.70 -32.47 41.68
N ALA A 226 -7.47 -31.85 42.58
CA ALA A 226 -8.91 -31.60 42.42
C ALA A 226 -9.18 -30.12 42.14
N HIS A 227 -9.84 -29.84 41.02
CA HIS A 227 -10.15 -28.49 40.54
C HIS A 227 -11.62 -28.40 40.13
N GLU A 228 -12.25 -27.25 40.35
CA GLU A 228 -13.58 -26.99 39.83
C GLU A 228 -13.55 -26.29 38.48
N VAL A 229 -14.60 -26.52 37.69
CA VAL A 229 -14.90 -25.79 36.47
C VAL A 229 -16.38 -25.40 36.55
N HIS A 230 -16.70 -24.12 36.36
CA HIS A 230 -18.06 -23.63 36.51
C HIS A 230 -18.47 -22.62 35.42
N GLY A 231 -19.70 -22.12 35.51
CA GLY A 231 -20.22 -21.08 34.61
C GLY A 231 -20.04 -21.38 33.12
N ALA A 232 -19.67 -20.35 32.35
CA ALA A 232 -19.47 -20.44 30.91
C ALA A 232 -18.24 -21.28 30.51
N ILE A 233 -17.23 -21.38 31.39
CA ILE A 233 -16.01 -22.17 31.11
C ILE A 233 -16.34 -23.67 31.16
N LYS A 234 -17.16 -24.11 32.12
CA LYS A 234 -17.68 -25.48 32.19
C LYS A 234 -18.44 -25.86 30.91
N GLU A 235 -19.37 -25.01 30.47
CA GLU A 235 -20.19 -25.33 29.30
C GLU A 235 -19.38 -25.30 27.99
N LYS A 236 -18.32 -24.48 27.89
CA LYS A 236 -17.32 -24.59 26.80
C LYS A 236 -16.52 -25.89 26.88
N TRP A 237 -15.99 -26.27 28.06
CA TRP A 237 -15.21 -27.49 28.23
C TRP A 237 -16.02 -28.75 27.89
N LYS A 238 -17.27 -28.80 28.36
CA LYS A 238 -18.29 -29.79 27.98
C LYS A 238 -18.47 -29.88 26.46
N ALA A 239 -18.59 -28.74 25.76
CA ALA A 239 -18.69 -28.70 24.30
C ALA A 239 -17.42 -29.22 23.59
N THR A 240 -16.23 -29.13 24.22
CA THR A 240 -15.00 -29.76 23.71
C THR A 240 -14.87 -31.25 24.00
N GLY A 241 -15.85 -31.87 24.69
CA GLY A 241 -15.83 -33.29 25.06
C GLY A 241 -15.29 -33.60 26.46
N TRP A 242 -15.31 -32.64 27.39
CA TRP A 242 -14.78 -32.79 28.76
C TRP A 242 -13.32 -33.31 28.80
N GLU A 243 -13.00 -34.23 29.71
CA GLU A 243 -11.68 -34.83 29.88
C GLU A 243 -11.27 -35.77 28.73
N GLN A 244 -12.24 -36.41 28.07
CA GLN A 244 -12.00 -37.12 26.80
C GLN A 244 -11.68 -36.16 25.63
N GLY A 245 -12.10 -34.90 25.74
CA GLY A 245 -11.88 -33.81 24.78
C GLY A 245 -10.41 -33.44 24.56
N VAL A 246 -10.14 -32.50 23.65
CA VAL A 246 -8.75 -32.11 23.30
C VAL A 246 -7.96 -31.53 24.48
N LEU A 247 -8.65 -30.87 25.41
CA LEU A 247 -8.07 -30.16 26.54
C LEU A 247 -7.62 -31.08 27.69
N GLY A 248 -8.29 -32.21 27.89
CA GLY A 248 -8.04 -33.08 29.05
C GLY A 248 -8.60 -32.52 30.36
N TYR A 249 -7.93 -32.83 31.47
CA TYR A 249 -8.36 -32.47 32.83
C TYR A 249 -8.01 -31.03 33.20
N PRO A 250 -8.79 -30.35 34.06
CA PRO A 250 -8.39 -29.07 34.63
C PRO A 250 -7.15 -29.21 35.51
N THR A 251 -6.30 -28.18 35.48
CA THR A 251 -5.07 -28.05 36.28
C THR A 251 -5.03 -26.76 37.10
N THR A 252 -6.10 -25.96 37.03
CA THR A 252 -6.41 -24.88 37.95
C THR A 252 -7.92 -24.85 38.20
N ASP A 253 -8.29 -24.27 39.33
CA ASP A 253 -9.62 -23.71 39.61
C ASP A 253 -9.96 -22.62 38.58
N GLU A 254 -11.21 -22.10 38.59
CA GLU A 254 -11.58 -20.93 37.79
C GLU A 254 -10.96 -19.65 38.39
N MET A 255 -9.83 -19.23 37.84
CA MET A 255 -9.06 -18.09 38.33
C MET A 255 -9.51 -16.79 37.66
N LYS A 256 -9.38 -15.66 38.36
CA LYS A 256 -9.46 -14.32 37.75
C LYS A 256 -8.25 -14.08 36.86
N THR A 257 -8.46 -13.53 35.66
CA THR A 257 -7.35 -13.12 34.79
C THR A 257 -6.49 -12.02 35.44
N PRO A 258 -5.16 -12.00 35.23
CA PRO A 258 -4.24 -10.94 35.66
C PRO A 258 -4.59 -9.50 35.23
N ASP A 259 -5.50 -9.30 34.27
CA ASP A 259 -6.06 -7.99 33.91
C ASP A 259 -7.35 -7.62 34.67
N GLY A 260 -7.92 -8.55 35.44
CA GLY A 260 -9.10 -8.39 36.29
C GLY A 260 -10.46 -8.50 35.56
N LYS A 261 -10.50 -8.58 34.23
CA LYS A 261 -11.74 -8.47 33.44
C LYS A 261 -12.46 -9.80 33.20
N GLY A 262 -11.72 -10.90 33.18
CA GLY A 262 -12.16 -12.22 32.75
C GLY A 262 -11.94 -13.33 33.78
N ARG A 263 -12.04 -14.55 33.30
CA ARG A 263 -11.83 -15.80 34.04
C ARG A 263 -11.08 -16.80 33.18
N TYR A 264 -10.38 -17.76 33.79
CA TYR A 264 -9.78 -18.86 33.05
C TYR A 264 -9.64 -20.14 33.90
N ASN A 265 -9.63 -21.29 33.22
CA ASN A 265 -9.08 -22.54 33.72
C ASN A 265 -7.95 -22.97 32.77
N HIS A 266 -6.84 -23.48 33.31
CA HIS A 266 -5.87 -24.26 32.55
C HIS A 266 -6.25 -25.74 32.53
N PHE A 267 -5.91 -26.44 31.45
CA PHE A 267 -6.20 -27.86 31.24
C PHE A 267 -4.98 -28.61 30.70
N LYS A 268 -4.92 -29.93 30.89
CA LYS A 268 -3.84 -30.78 30.39
C LYS A 268 -4.29 -32.19 30.02
N LYS A 269 -3.86 -32.65 28.83
CA LYS A 269 -4.03 -34.02 28.32
C LYS A 269 -2.67 -34.70 28.16
N GLY A 270 -2.44 -35.79 28.89
CA GLY A 270 -1.16 -36.51 28.89
C GLY A 270 0.03 -35.63 29.33
N ILE A 271 1.18 -35.78 28.68
CA ILE A 271 2.42 -35.09 29.06
C ILE A 271 2.56 -33.72 28.35
N PHE A 272 2.22 -33.66 27.06
CA PHE A 272 2.60 -32.55 26.18
C PHE A 272 1.46 -31.63 25.73
N ALA A 273 0.21 -32.10 25.67
CA ALA A 273 -0.92 -31.28 25.24
C ALA A 273 -1.44 -30.46 26.43
N GLU A 274 -1.18 -29.15 26.40
CA GLU A 274 -1.77 -28.20 27.34
C GLU A 274 -2.80 -27.33 26.64
N GLY A 275 -3.91 -27.07 27.34
CA GLY A 275 -5.01 -26.24 26.88
C GLY A 275 -5.39 -25.19 27.90
N SER A 276 -6.22 -24.22 27.51
CA SER A 276 -6.84 -23.25 28.42
C SER A 276 -8.13 -22.73 27.84
N ILE A 277 -9.11 -22.50 28.70
CA ILE A 277 -10.34 -21.80 28.32
C ILE A 277 -10.33 -20.47 29.05
N TYR A 278 -10.49 -19.39 28.30
CA TYR A 278 -10.61 -18.03 28.83
C TYR A 278 -12.02 -17.51 28.56
N TRP A 279 -12.61 -16.86 29.56
CA TRP A 279 -13.89 -16.17 29.46
C TRP A 279 -13.72 -14.67 29.69
N HIS A 280 -14.43 -13.87 28.90
CA HIS A 280 -14.56 -12.43 29.06
C HIS A 280 -16.02 -12.01 28.88
N PRO A 281 -16.58 -11.12 29.71
CA PRO A 281 -18.01 -10.81 29.74
C PRO A 281 -18.59 -10.36 28.39
N ASN A 282 -17.81 -9.65 27.58
CA ASN A 282 -18.25 -9.12 26.28
C ASN A 282 -17.93 -10.05 25.09
N LEU A 283 -17.33 -11.22 25.31
CA LEU A 283 -16.87 -12.14 24.25
C LEU A 283 -17.46 -13.55 24.39
N GLY A 284 -17.69 -14.01 25.63
CA GLY A 284 -17.99 -15.42 25.91
C GLY A 284 -16.75 -16.18 26.37
N ALA A 285 -16.79 -17.51 26.26
CA ALA A 285 -15.69 -18.42 26.60
C ALA A 285 -15.12 -19.09 25.35
N PHE A 286 -13.80 -19.10 25.21
CA PHE A 286 -13.08 -19.70 24.09
C PHE A 286 -11.87 -20.49 24.54
N GLU A 287 -11.52 -21.54 23.81
CA GLU A 287 -10.38 -22.41 24.10
C GLU A 287 -9.17 -22.14 23.19
N VAL A 288 -7.96 -22.35 23.74
CA VAL A 288 -6.68 -22.26 23.02
C VAL A 288 -5.80 -23.42 23.49
N HIS A 289 -5.19 -24.20 22.58
CA HIS A 289 -4.32 -25.32 22.94
C HIS A 289 -3.00 -25.35 22.14
N GLY A 290 -2.24 -26.45 22.30
CA GLY A 290 -1.07 -26.79 21.48
C GLY A 290 -0.01 -25.69 21.39
N GLY A 291 0.57 -25.55 20.19
CA GLY A 291 1.58 -24.53 19.89
C GLY A 291 1.04 -23.09 19.92
N ILE A 292 -0.25 -22.90 19.61
CA ILE A 292 -0.91 -21.60 19.60
C ILE A 292 -0.99 -21.03 21.02
N ARG A 293 -1.41 -21.84 21.99
CA ARG A 293 -1.37 -21.49 23.41
C ARG A 293 0.05 -21.22 23.89
N GLN A 294 1.05 -21.95 23.41
CA GLN A 294 2.45 -21.72 23.79
C GLN A 294 2.97 -20.36 23.27
N LYS A 295 2.64 -19.97 22.03
CA LYS A 295 2.93 -18.62 21.50
C LYS A 295 2.19 -17.53 22.29
N TRP A 296 0.88 -17.69 22.53
CA TRP A 296 0.10 -16.70 23.28
C TRP A 296 0.62 -16.53 24.72
N LYS A 297 1.03 -17.63 25.36
CA LYS A 297 1.73 -17.63 26.65
C LYS A 297 3.05 -16.85 26.61
N SER A 298 3.89 -17.04 25.58
CA SER A 298 5.15 -16.29 25.46
C SER A 298 4.95 -14.79 25.19
N LEU A 299 3.83 -14.40 24.57
CA LEU A 299 3.44 -13.00 24.35
C LEU A 299 2.80 -12.34 25.59
N GLY A 300 2.49 -13.11 26.64
CA GLY A 300 1.92 -12.59 27.90
C GLY A 300 0.41 -12.76 28.07
N TRP A 301 -0.19 -13.77 27.43
CA TRP A 301 -1.61 -14.14 27.55
C TRP A 301 -2.57 -12.98 27.22
N GLU A 302 -3.64 -12.79 27.99
CA GLU A 302 -4.65 -11.74 27.76
C GLU A 302 -4.12 -10.31 28.00
N LYS A 303 -2.92 -10.20 28.59
CA LYS A 303 -2.17 -8.93 28.73
C LYS A 303 -1.23 -8.65 27.55
N SER A 304 -1.11 -9.57 26.60
CA SER A 304 -0.44 -9.31 25.31
C SER A 304 -1.23 -8.31 24.46
N PHE A 305 -0.60 -7.75 23.43
CA PHE A 305 -1.26 -6.87 22.46
C PHE A 305 -2.43 -7.54 21.72
N LEU A 306 -2.44 -8.88 21.60
CA LEU A 306 -3.52 -9.64 20.98
C LEU A 306 -4.83 -9.60 21.79
N GLY A 307 -4.74 -9.49 23.11
CA GLY A 307 -5.88 -9.58 24.03
C GLY A 307 -6.40 -11.01 24.23
N TYR A 308 -7.71 -11.12 24.47
CA TYR A 308 -8.42 -12.39 24.65
C TYR A 308 -8.67 -13.13 23.32
N PRO A 309 -8.81 -14.46 23.31
CA PRO A 309 -9.32 -15.21 22.17
C PRO A 309 -10.78 -14.81 21.84
N VAL A 310 -11.13 -14.88 20.56
CA VAL A 310 -12.50 -14.67 20.04
C VAL A 310 -12.99 -15.84 19.17
N THR A 311 -12.18 -16.89 19.02
CA THR A 311 -12.55 -18.21 18.49
C THR A 311 -11.90 -19.30 19.34
N ASP A 312 -12.45 -20.51 19.28
CA ASP A 312 -11.74 -21.74 19.64
C ASP A 312 -10.60 -22.01 18.63
N GLU A 313 -9.78 -23.05 18.85
CA GLU A 313 -8.71 -23.40 17.90
C GLU A 313 -9.29 -24.14 16.69
N LEU A 314 -9.50 -23.43 15.59
CA LEU A 314 -10.10 -23.95 14.37
C LEU A 314 -9.05 -24.55 13.42
N THR A 315 -9.46 -25.48 12.57
CA THR A 315 -8.66 -25.89 11.40
C THR A 315 -8.75 -24.79 10.35
N THR A 316 -7.64 -24.51 9.66
CA THR A 316 -7.60 -23.56 8.54
C THR A 316 -8.43 -24.06 7.34
N PRO A 317 -9.05 -23.15 6.56
CA PRO A 317 -9.75 -23.48 5.30
C PRO A 317 -9.01 -24.37 4.29
N ASP A 318 -7.68 -24.40 4.29
CA ASP A 318 -6.86 -25.31 3.45
C ASP A 318 -6.73 -26.75 4.00
N GLY A 319 -7.14 -27.00 5.25
CA GLY A 319 -7.02 -28.28 5.94
C GLY A 319 -5.62 -28.62 6.50
N ILE A 320 -4.61 -27.74 6.39
CA ILE A 320 -3.20 -28.04 6.70
C ILE A 320 -2.80 -27.60 8.13
N GLY A 321 -3.38 -26.50 8.62
CA GLY A 321 -2.98 -25.82 9.84
C GLY A 321 -4.11 -25.61 10.85
N ARG A 322 -3.79 -24.85 11.89
CA ARG A 322 -4.72 -24.46 12.97
C ARG A 322 -4.60 -22.96 13.22
N TYR A 323 -5.66 -22.33 13.74
CA TYR A 323 -5.62 -20.93 14.15
C TYR A 323 -6.57 -20.61 15.30
N ASN A 324 -6.21 -19.57 16.07
CA ASN A 324 -7.16 -18.82 16.89
C ASN A 324 -7.15 -17.36 16.40
N HIS A 325 -8.33 -16.73 16.35
CA HIS A 325 -8.43 -15.28 16.35
C HIS A 325 -8.46 -14.74 17.78
N PHE A 326 -7.84 -13.58 17.97
CA PHE A 326 -7.84 -12.81 19.21
C PHE A 326 -8.42 -11.42 18.93
N GLN A 327 -8.74 -10.64 19.97
CA GLN A 327 -9.38 -9.32 19.84
C GLN A 327 -8.67 -8.40 18.83
N ASN A 328 -7.34 -8.39 18.83
CA ASN A 328 -6.52 -7.47 18.02
C ASN A 328 -5.65 -8.18 16.96
N GLY A 329 -5.75 -9.50 16.81
CA GLY A 329 -4.85 -10.27 15.95
C GLY A 329 -5.26 -11.72 15.70
N SER A 330 -4.33 -12.52 15.15
CA SER A 330 -4.45 -13.97 15.02
C SER A 330 -3.16 -14.63 15.49
N ILE A 331 -3.23 -15.90 15.88
CA ILE A 331 -2.08 -16.80 15.86
C ILE A 331 -2.43 -17.98 14.96
N TYR A 332 -1.56 -18.28 14.01
CA TYR A 332 -1.66 -19.42 13.11
C TYR A 332 -0.55 -20.43 13.41
N PHE A 333 -0.84 -21.71 13.24
CA PHE A 333 0.11 -22.81 13.39
C PHE A 333 0.09 -23.70 12.14
N SER A 334 1.28 -23.99 11.61
CA SER A 334 1.48 -25.12 10.69
C SER A 334 2.63 -25.99 11.17
N TRP A 335 2.67 -27.26 10.77
CA TRP A 335 3.79 -28.15 11.08
C TRP A 335 5.10 -27.73 10.38
N LYS A 336 5.03 -26.94 9.29
CA LYS A 336 6.21 -26.42 8.58
C LYS A 336 6.78 -25.16 9.24
N THR A 337 5.93 -24.28 9.75
CA THR A 337 6.32 -22.93 10.20
C THR A 337 6.32 -22.78 11.72
N GLY A 338 5.67 -23.67 12.46
CA GLY A 338 5.40 -23.47 13.88
C GLY A 338 4.22 -22.53 14.11
N ALA A 339 4.09 -22.00 15.33
CA ALA A 339 3.04 -21.05 15.70
C ALA A 339 3.58 -19.62 15.60
N HIS A 340 2.87 -18.75 14.87
CA HIS A 340 3.23 -17.35 14.65
C HIS A 340 2.02 -16.43 14.81
N GLU A 341 2.26 -15.26 15.41
CA GLU A 341 1.24 -14.22 15.51
C GLU A 341 1.26 -13.32 14.27
N VAL A 342 0.10 -12.81 13.89
CA VAL A 342 -0.04 -11.74 12.90
C VAL A 342 -1.12 -10.78 13.40
N HIS A 343 -0.83 -9.49 13.50
CA HIS A 343 -1.76 -8.48 14.02
C HIS A 343 -1.81 -7.20 13.16
N GLY A 344 -2.55 -6.21 13.63
CA GLY A 344 -2.57 -4.86 13.06
C GLY A 344 -2.90 -4.79 11.56
N ALA A 345 -2.19 -3.91 10.85
CA ALA A 345 -2.39 -3.68 9.42
C ALA A 345 -1.84 -4.82 8.54
N ILE A 346 -0.79 -5.52 9.00
CA ILE A 346 -0.21 -6.67 8.27
C ILE A 346 -1.22 -7.81 8.21
N ARG A 347 -1.92 -8.10 9.31
CA ARG A 347 -3.03 -9.06 9.35
C ARG A 347 -4.17 -8.67 8.41
N GLU A 348 -4.57 -7.40 8.40
CA GLU A 348 -5.65 -6.92 7.53
C GLU A 348 -5.25 -6.98 6.05
N PHE A 349 -3.97 -6.75 5.69
CA PHE A 349 -3.46 -6.98 4.33
C PHE A 349 -3.56 -8.46 3.95
N TRP A 350 -2.99 -9.36 4.75
CA TRP A 350 -2.96 -10.80 4.49
C TRP A 350 -4.37 -11.42 4.42
N LYS A 351 -5.27 -11.01 5.32
CA LYS A 351 -6.71 -11.31 5.26
C LYS A 351 -7.33 -10.92 3.92
N ASN A 352 -7.11 -9.68 3.47
CA ASN A 352 -7.70 -9.17 2.23
C ASN A 352 -7.02 -9.78 0.97
N ALA A 353 -5.89 -10.48 1.11
CA ALA A 353 -5.27 -11.29 0.07
C ALA A 353 -5.79 -12.76 0.03
N GLY A 354 -6.52 -13.21 1.07
CA GLY A 354 -7.03 -14.59 1.17
C GLY A 354 -6.44 -15.45 2.29
N TRP A 355 -5.78 -14.86 3.30
CA TRP A 355 -5.13 -15.57 4.42
C TRP A 355 -4.15 -16.65 3.95
N GLU A 356 -4.10 -17.82 4.60
CA GLU A 356 -3.20 -18.92 4.26
C GLU A 356 -3.47 -19.58 2.90
N GLN A 357 -4.65 -19.34 2.30
CA GLN A 357 -4.97 -19.74 0.92
C GLN A 357 -4.45 -18.75 -0.14
N SER A 358 -3.92 -17.58 0.28
CA SER A 358 -3.28 -16.62 -0.64
C SER A 358 -1.89 -17.07 -1.07
N PHE A 359 -1.34 -16.41 -2.10
CA PHE A 359 0.04 -16.63 -2.57
C PHE A 359 1.12 -16.47 -1.48
N LEU A 360 0.81 -15.81 -0.36
CA LEU A 360 1.71 -15.67 0.78
C LEU A 360 1.80 -16.95 1.62
N GLY A 361 0.76 -17.79 1.66
CA GLY A 361 0.70 -18.95 2.56
C GLY A 361 0.73 -18.58 4.05
N TYR A 362 1.34 -19.42 4.87
CA TYR A 362 1.42 -19.25 6.33
C TYR A 362 2.48 -18.23 6.77
N PRO A 363 2.31 -17.56 7.93
CA PRO A 363 3.37 -16.82 8.58
C PRO A 363 4.52 -17.75 9.04
N VAL A 364 5.75 -17.22 8.92
CA VAL A 364 7.06 -17.83 9.24
C VAL A 364 7.83 -16.98 10.26
N THR A 365 7.37 -15.77 10.55
CA THR A 365 7.79 -14.97 11.71
C THR A 365 6.56 -14.38 12.40
N ASP A 366 6.75 -13.94 13.64
CA ASP A 366 5.86 -12.96 14.27
C ASP A 366 6.03 -11.58 13.57
N GLU A 367 5.32 -10.53 14.00
CA GLU A 367 5.65 -9.17 13.56
C GLU A 367 6.99 -8.70 14.14
N MET A 368 7.88 -8.21 13.28
CA MET A 368 9.22 -7.73 13.59
C MET A 368 9.37 -6.24 13.24
N ASP A 369 10.26 -5.53 13.93
CA ASP A 369 10.66 -4.17 13.54
C ASP A 369 11.41 -4.16 12.22
N ALA A 370 11.08 -3.22 11.32
CA ALA A 370 11.80 -3.06 10.06
C ALA A 370 13.20 -2.44 10.29
N PRO A 371 14.21 -2.74 9.44
CA PRO A 371 15.56 -2.21 9.60
C PRO A 371 15.70 -0.69 9.55
N ASP A 372 14.67 0.03 9.08
CA ASP A 372 14.59 1.50 9.07
C ASP A 372 14.21 2.12 10.43
N GLY A 373 13.81 1.30 11.42
CA GLY A 373 13.34 1.75 12.72
C GLY A 373 12.00 2.49 12.71
N LYS A 374 11.28 2.49 11.58
CA LYS A 374 9.97 3.16 11.39
C LYS A 374 8.86 2.17 11.08
N GLY A 375 9.17 1.13 10.31
CA GLY A 375 8.21 0.14 9.82
C GLY A 375 8.14 -1.13 10.67
N LYS A 376 7.30 -2.05 10.20
CA LYS A 376 7.12 -3.41 10.71
C LYS A 376 7.12 -4.41 9.55
N TYR A 377 7.37 -5.69 9.79
CA TYR A 377 7.14 -6.74 8.80
C TYR A 377 6.81 -8.09 9.43
N SER A 378 6.11 -8.94 8.69
CA SER A 378 6.02 -10.38 8.95
C SER A 378 6.41 -11.15 7.69
N LYS A 379 7.22 -12.19 7.82
CA LYS A 379 7.53 -13.10 6.71
C LYS A 379 6.47 -14.20 6.64
N PHE A 380 6.08 -14.54 5.42
CA PHE A 380 5.19 -15.63 5.07
C PHE A 380 5.92 -16.58 4.11
N GLN A 381 5.34 -17.74 3.83
CA GLN A 381 5.96 -18.78 2.98
C GLN A 381 6.26 -18.28 1.55
N GLY A 382 5.39 -17.45 0.98
CA GLY A 382 5.50 -16.91 -0.38
C GLY A 382 5.86 -15.43 -0.47
N GLY A 383 6.33 -14.79 0.61
CA GLY A 383 6.74 -13.37 0.56
C GLY A 383 6.82 -12.69 1.92
N THR A 384 7.16 -11.40 1.94
CA THR A 384 7.15 -10.58 3.16
C THR A 384 6.07 -9.51 3.04
N VAL A 385 5.20 -9.37 4.05
CA VAL A 385 4.32 -8.19 4.15
C VAL A 385 4.98 -7.20 5.08
N ARG A 386 5.16 -5.97 4.60
CA ARG A 386 5.76 -4.86 5.35
C ARG A 386 4.65 -3.85 5.72
N TRP A 387 4.91 -3.01 6.71
CA TRP A 387 4.09 -1.86 7.07
C TRP A 387 4.98 -0.65 7.36
N HIS A 388 4.54 0.54 6.96
CA HIS A 388 5.20 1.81 7.27
C HIS A 388 4.13 2.87 7.62
N PRO A 389 4.36 3.76 8.62
CA PRO A 389 3.34 4.68 9.12
C PRO A 389 2.69 5.58 8.05
N ASP A 390 3.47 6.02 7.04
CA ASP A 390 2.97 6.89 5.97
C ASP A 390 2.20 6.16 4.84
N VAL A 391 2.23 4.81 4.84
CA VAL A 391 1.83 3.96 3.70
C VAL A 391 0.74 2.95 4.08
N GLY A 392 0.71 2.51 5.34
CA GLY A 392 0.01 1.28 5.73
C GLY A 392 0.82 0.04 5.37
N ALA A 393 0.13 -1.10 5.21
CA ALA A 393 0.76 -2.38 4.88
C ALA A 393 0.86 -2.59 3.37
N TYR A 394 1.94 -3.20 2.89
CA TYR A 394 2.25 -3.43 1.48
C TYR A 394 3.05 -4.72 1.27
N LEU A 395 3.04 -5.27 0.05
CA LEU A 395 3.87 -6.43 -0.31
C LEU A 395 5.33 -5.99 -0.48
N GLY A 396 6.24 -6.60 0.28
CA GLY A 396 7.66 -6.27 0.29
C GLY A 396 8.54 -7.38 -0.25
N SER A 397 9.56 -6.98 -1.00
CA SER A 397 10.59 -7.85 -1.55
C SER A 397 11.35 -8.64 -0.45
N PRO A 398 11.76 -9.89 -0.73
CA PRO A 398 12.74 -10.58 0.11
C PRO A 398 14.10 -9.86 0.13
N ASP A 399 14.46 -9.17 -0.96
CA ASP A 399 15.76 -8.55 -1.19
C ASP A 399 15.70 -7.00 -1.10
N PRO A 400 16.84 -6.30 -0.99
CA PRO A 400 16.89 -4.85 -0.87
C PRO A 400 16.66 -4.09 -2.20
N VAL A 401 15.45 -4.17 -2.76
CA VAL A 401 15.03 -3.33 -3.90
C VAL A 401 15.33 -1.86 -3.60
N SER A 402 16.15 -1.28 -4.46
CA SER A 402 16.84 0.01 -4.34
C SER A 402 16.63 0.91 -5.54
N LYS A 403 16.18 0.35 -6.66
CA LYS A 403 16.06 0.99 -7.97
C LYS A 403 14.75 0.62 -8.67
N LEU A 404 14.43 1.41 -9.70
CA LEU A 404 13.28 1.24 -10.58
C LEU A 404 13.71 1.63 -12.00
N SER A 405 13.82 0.66 -12.90
CA SER A 405 14.16 0.90 -14.32
C SER A 405 12.93 0.86 -15.20
N LEU A 406 12.85 1.82 -16.12
CA LEU A 406 11.96 1.82 -17.27
C LEU A 406 12.73 1.22 -18.45
N ARG A 407 12.22 0.14 -19.02
CA ARG A 407 12.85 -0.57 -20.15
C ARG A 407 11.98 -0.51 -21.39
N MET A 408 12.63 -0.62 -22.54
CA MET A 408 11.97 -0.90 -23.81
C MET A 408 12.22 -2.37 -24.17
N ILE A 409 11.14 -3.09 -24.44
CA ILE A 409 11.13 -4.55 -24.64
C ILE A 409 11.18 -4.85 -26.14
N LYS A 410 10.28 -4.25 -26.93
CA LYS A 410 10.16 -4.49 -28.37
C LYS A 410 9.80 -3.20 -29.12
N LEU A 411 10.13 -3.15 -30.41
CA LEU A 411 9.66 -2.17 -31.40
C LEU A 411 9.38 -2.93 -32.71
N HIS A 412 8.32 -2.58 -33.42
CA HIS A 412 7.99 -3.08 -34.74
C HIS A 412 7.63 -1.91 -35.66
N CYS A 413 8.23 -1.88 -36.84
CA CYS A 413 7.86 -0.98 -37.93
C CYS A 413 6.68 -1.59 -38.70
N ILE A 414 5.56 -0.88 -38.78
CA ILE A 414 4.36 -1.30 -39.53
C ILE A 414 4.36 -0.67 -40.93
N ASP A 415 4.85 0.56 -41.06
CA ASP A 415 5.01 1.36 -42.29
C ASP A 415 6.21 2.31 -42.08
N GLU A 416 7.20 2.35 -42.99
CA GLU A 416 8.44 3.15 -42.83
C GLU A 416 8.23 4.67 -42.99
N THR A 417 9.14 5.52 -42.48
CA THR A 417 8.98 6.98 -42.57
C THR A 417 9.29 7.50 -43.97
N ASN A 418 8.23 7.64 -44.77
CA ASN A 418 8.28 7.95 -46.19
C ASN A 418 8.91 9.34 -46.50
N GLY A 419 10.22 9.37 -46.73
CA GLY A 419 11.01 10.56 -47.04
C GLY A 419 10.51 11.37 -48.24
N VAL A 420 10.69 12.69 -48.20
CA VAL A 420 10.13 13.67 -49.18
C VAL A 420 10.93 13.70 -50.50
N GLY A 421 11.04 12.54 -51.15
CA GLY A 421 11.84 12.32 -52.36
C GLY A 421 12.00 10.84 -52.73
N GLY A 422 10.99 10.00 -52.43
CA GLY A 422 11.02 8.53 -52.44
C GLY A 422 12.03 7.86 -53.39
N ASN A 423 13.01 7.19 -52.77
CA ASN A 423 13.96 6.20 -53.31
C ASN A 423 15.00 5.78 -52.24
N GLU A 424 15.11 6.53 -51.14
CA GLU A 424 15.89 6.18 -49.94
C GLU A 424 15.03 5.21 -49.08
N TYR A 425 15.15 3.92 -49.38
CA TYR A 425 14.52 2.82 -48.64
C TYR A 425 15.39 2.40 -47.44
N GLY A 426 14.79 2.21 -46.26
CA GLY A 426 15.40 1.41 -45.19
C GLY A 426 16.62 1.97 -44.45
N GLU A 427 16.77 3.30 -44.30
CA GLU A 427 17.82 3.89 -43.42
C GLU A 427 17.28 4.49 -42.11
N ASP A 428 16.01 4.28 -41.77
CA ASP A 428 15.32 4.83 -40.59
C ASP A 428 16.04 4.54 -39.25
N GLU A 429 16.89 5.48 -38.80
CA GLU A 429 17.52 5.47 -37.48
C GLU A 429 16.51 5.96 -36.42
N MET A 430 16.06 5.05 -35.56
CA MET A 430 15.04 5.33 -34.56
C MET A 430 15.63 5.48 -33.16
N ALA A 431 15.07 6.40 -32.38
CA ALA A 431 15.43 6.63 -30.99
C ALA A 431 14.20 6.88 -30.12
N ILE A 432 14.31 6.67 -28.81
CA ILE A 432 13.28 7.05 -27.84
C ILE A 432 13.84 8.08 -26.85
N GLY A 433 13.06 9.10 -26.53
CA GLY A 433 13.42 10.11 -25.54
C GLY A 433 12.19 10.57 -24.77
N GLY A 434 12.35 11.59 -23.91
CA GLY A 434 11.20 12.19 -23.24
C GLY A 434 11.51 12.84 -21.90
N THR A 435 10.51 12.86 -21.03
CA THR A 435 10.58 13.48 -19.71
C THR A 435 10.02 12.57 -18.64
N LEU A 436 10.70 12.48 -17.51
CA LEU A 436 10.22 11.84 -16.29
C LEU A 436 9.94 12.91 -15.24
N VAL A 437 8.69 13.02 -14.80
CA VAL A 437 8.29 13.90 -13.70
C VAL A 437 8.32 13.11 -12.39
N ASP A 438 9.02 13.59 -11.36
CA ASP A 438 9.13 12.90 -10.07
C ASP A 438 8.08 13.32 -9.03
N THR A 439 8.16 12.71 -7.84
CA THR A 439 7.20 12.89 -6.74
C THR A 439 7.16 14.32 -6.19
N TYR A 440 8.16 15.15 -6.49
CA TYR A 440 8.22 16.56 -6.11
C TYR A 440 7.86 17.49 -7.29
N GLY A 441 7.41 16.92 -8.42
CA GLY A 441 7.15 17.64 -9.65
C GLY A 441 8.41 18.20 -10.30
N ASN A 442 9.59 17.64 -10.01
CA ASN A 442 10.81 17.97 -10.77
C ASN A 442 10.74 17.24 -12.12
N VAL A 443 11.06 17.92 -13.22
CA VAL A 443 11.10 17.28 -14.54
C VAL A 443 12.54 16.87 -14.86
N LYS A 444 12.78 15.57 -14.93
CA LYS A 444 14.04 14.96 -15.31
C LYS A 444 14.00 14.61 -16.80
N LYS A 445 15.10 14.82 -17.50
CA LYS A 445 15.23 14.44 -18.91
C LYS A 445 15.45 12.93 -19.05
N ILE A 446 14.62 12.26 -19.85
CA ILE A 446 14.96 10.95 -20.41
C ILE A 446 15.79 11.25 -21.67
N ASN A 447 17.10 10.98 -21.60
CA ASN A 447 17.99 11.26 -22.72
C ASN A 447 17.62 10.41 -23.94
N LYS A 448 17.78 10.98 -25.14
CA LYS A 448 17.61 10.26 -26.42
C LYS A 448 18.44 8.99 -26.38
N LYS A 449 17.75 7.85 -26.36
CA LYS A 449 18.28 6.50 -26.38
C LYS A 449 18.08 5.95 -27.78
N ASP A 450 19.18 5.84 -28.49
CA ASP A 450 19.30 5.14 -29.76
C ASP A 450 18.73 3.71 -29.66
N LEU A 451 17.82 3.36 -30.57
CA LEU A 451 17.19 2.05 -30.68
C LEU A 451 17.92 1.15 -31.69
N GLY A 452 18.29 1.72 -32.83
CA GLY A 452 18.95 1.11 -33.98
C GLY A 452 18.53 1.84 -35.26
N GLY A 453 19.06 1.40 -36.39
CA GLY A 453 18.57 1.78 -37.73
C GLY A 453 18.16 0.57 -38.55
N TYR A 454 17.79 0.79 -39.82
CA TYR A 454 17.30 -0.22 -40.77
C TYR A 454 15.92 -0.82 -40.38
N TYR A 455 14.96 0.06 -40.07
CA TYR A 455 13.57 -0.30 -39.79
C TYR A 455 12.68 -0.23 -41.04
N ASP A 456 12.77 -1.25 -41.90
CA ASP A 456 11.87 -1.44 -43.05
C ASP A 456 10.45 -1.90 -42.61
N ASP A 457 9.48 -1.85 -43.53
CA ASP A 457 8.12 -2.41 -43.35
C ASP A 457 8.12 -3.84 -42.78
N GLY A 458 7.56 -4.01 -41.58
CA GLY A 458 7.47 -5.30 -40.90
C GLY A 458 8.72 -5.70 -40.10
N ASN A 459 9.75 -4.84 -39.99
CA ASN A 459 10.95 -5.16 -39.21
C ASN A 459 10.70 -5.09 -37.69
N TRP A 460 11.10 -6.16 -36.99
CA TRP A 460 11.00 -6.29 -35.54
C TRP A 460 12.35 -6.08 -34.85
N SER A 461 12.31 -5.43 -33.69
CA SER A 461 13.34 -5.48 -32.65
C SER A 461 12.80 -6.15 -31.40
N ASP A 462 13.57 -7.10 -30.89
CA ASP A 462 13.31 -7.80 -29.63
C ASP A 462 14.54 -7.63 -28.72
N TRP A 463 14.34 -7.04 -27.54
CA TRP A 463 15.41 -6.75 -26.59
C TRP A 463 15.12 -7.40 -25.24
N GLU A 464 16.16 -7.95 -24.59
CA GLU A 464 16.11 -8.42 -23.20
C GLU A 464 16.07 -7.23 -22.20
N GLY A 465 15.08 -6.34 -22.35
CA GLY A 465 14.85 -5.19 -21.48
C GLY A 465 15.87 -4.05 -21.65
N LYS A 466 15.87 -3.39 -22.82
CA LYS A 466 16.75 -2.24 -23.12
C LYS A 466 16.42 -1.07 -22.18
N VAL A 467 17.19 -0.88 -21.10
CA VAL A 467 16.96 0.20 -20.12
C VAL A 467 17.05 1.58 -20.80
N ILE A 468 15.95 2.33 -20.74
CA ILE A 468 15.83 3.70 -21.27
C ILE A 468 15.91 4.76 -20.16
N TYR A 469 15.52 4.41 -18.93
CA TYR A 469 15.75 5.25 -17.74
C TYR A 469 15.89 4.40 -16.47
N GLU A 470 16.73 4.82 -15.53
CA GLU A 470 16.87 4.19 -14.20
C GLU A 470 16.65 5.23 -13.10
N LEU A 471 15.87 4.87 -12.09
CA LEU A 471 15.64 5.62 -10.87
C LEU A 471 16.31 4.94 -9.68
N ASP A 472 16.87 5.76 -8.80
CA ASP A 472 17.26 5.40 -7.44
C ASP A 472 16.06 5.65 -6.51
N LEU A 473 15.54 4.58 -5.88
CA LEU A 473 14.43 4.64 -4.92
C LEU A 473 14.88 4.97 -3.50
N ASN A 474 16.17 4.74 -3.18
CA ASN A 474 16.79 5.15 -1.92
C ASN A 474 17.07 6.66 -1.89
N GLN A 475 17.08 7.34 -3.05
CA GLN A 475 17.27 8.77 -3.11
C GLN A 475 16.12 9.54 -2.45
N THR A 476 16.55 10.39 -1.51
CA THR A 476 15.83 11.47 -0.80
C THR A 476 14.78 11.05 0.25
N ASP A 477 14.88 11.79 1.36
CA ASP A 477 14.00 12.00 2.54
C ASP A 477 13.38 10.79 3.29
N GLY A 478 13.29 9.62 2.67
CA GLY A 478 12.62 8.45 3.23
C GLY A 478 11.09 8.62 3.32
N ILE A 479 10.50 9.48 2.48
CA ILE A 479 9.06 9.72 2.39
C ILE A 479 8.47 8.88 1.26
N TRP A 480 7.25 8.38 1.52
CA TRP A 480 6.51 7.44 0.69
C TRP A 480 5.01 7.78 0.73
N PRO A 481 4.21 7.41 -0.30
CA PRO A 481 4.60 6.71 -1.52
C PRO A 481 5.43 7.59 -2.47
N LYS A 482 6.25 6.96 -3.33
CA LYS A 482 6.96 7.64 -4.42
C LYS A 482 6.20 7.42 -5.74
N THR A 483 5.95 8.49 -6.48
CA THR A 483 5.28 8.48 -7.78
C THR A 483 6.15 9.13 -8.83
N PHE A 484 6.19 8.54 -10.02
CA PHE A 484 6.89 9.05 -11.19
C PHE A 484 5.97 8.98 -12.41
N ILE A 485 6.11 9.93 -13.34
CA ILE A 485 5.34 9.96 -14.58
C ILE A 485 6.31 10.11 -15.76
N ALA A 486 6.48 9.07 -16.56
CA ALA A 486 7.28 9.10 -17.78
C ALA A 486 6.39 9.43 -18.97
N THR A 487 6.70 10.50 -19.70
CA THR A 487 6.18 10.73 -21.05
C THR A 487 7.31 10.44 -22.03
N LEU A 488 7.12 9.40 -22.82
CA LEU A 488 8.03 8.92 -23.86
C LEU A 488 7.59 9.43 -25.23
N VAL A 489 8.54 9.65 -26.12
CA VAL A 489 8.30 9.92 -27.54
C VAL A 489 9.35 9.18 -28.37
N LEU A 490 8.88 8.42 -29.36
CA LEU A 490 9.70 7.86 -30.43
C LEU A 490 10.10 8.99 -31.39
N VAL A 491 11.33 8.99 -31.90
CA VAL A 491 11.86 10.03 -32.79
C VAL A 491 12.83 9.46 -33.81
N GLU A 492 12.71 9.92 -35.05
CA GLU A 492 13.74 9.80 -36.09
C GLU A 492 15.04 10.49 -35.62
N VAL A 493 16.20 9.95 -35.96
CA VAL A 493 17.47 10.40 -35.37
C VAL A 493 17.92 11.77 -35.91
N ASP A 494 17.64 12.08 -37.17
CA ASP A 494 18.03 13.32 -37.87
C ASP A 494 17.40 14.59 -37.25
N SER A 495 16.16 14.46 -36.77
CA SER A 495 15.21 15.50 -36.40
C SER A 495 15.48 16.11 -35.01
N GLY A 496 16.76 16.19 -34.65
CA GLY A 496 17.29 16.36 -33.28
C GLY A 496 16.89 17.64 -32.54
N GLY A 497 16.34 18.65 -33.22
CA GLY A 497 15.83 19.88 -32.58
C GLY A 497 14.66 19.61 -31.62
N TYR A 498 13.85 18.59 -31.89
CA TYR A 498 12.65 18.29 -31.10
C TYR A 498 12.96 17.92 -29.65
N THR A 499 13.96 17.08 -29.38
CA THR A 499 14.37 16.74 -28.00
C THR A 499 14.84 17.98 -27.24
N GLU A 500 15.43 18.98 -27.90
CA GLU A 500 15.84 20.24 -27.26
C GLU A 500 14.63 21.13 -26.92
N PHE A 501 13.62 21.17 -27.80
CA PHE A 501 12.33 21.82 -27.53
C PHE A 501 11.64 21.20 -26.30
N LEU A 502 11.68 19.87 -26.11
CA LEU A 502 11.11 19.21 -24.93
C LEU A 502 11.79 19.64 -23.63
N ASN A 503 13.12 19.68 -23.59
CA ASN A 503 13.86 20.12 -22.40
C ASN A 503 13.53 21.59 -22.08
N LYS A 504 13.61 22.47 -23.08
CA LYS A 504 13.28 23.90 -22.95
C LYS A 504 11.82 24.15 -22.55
N MET A 505 10.92 23.22 -22.84
CA MET A 505 9.52 23.27 -22.39
C MET A 505 9.39 22.82 -20.93
N ALA A 506 10.01 21.70 -20.56
CA ALA A 506 10.07 21.20 -19.18
C ALA A 506 10.64 22.26 -18.21
N ASP A 507 11.80 22.83 -18.54
CA ASP A 507 12.51 23.86 -17.76
C ASP A 507 11.63 25.10 -17.46
N LYS A 508 10.69 25.43 -18.35
CA LYS A 508 9.76 26.56 -18.20
C LYS A 508 8.44 26.16 -17.53
N LEU A 509 7.98 24.93 -17.77
CA LEU A 509 6.73 24.41 -17.23
C LEU A 509 6.84 24.16 -15.73
N GLU A 510 7.92 23.53 -15.27
CA GLU A 510 8.14 23.19 -13.86
C GLU A 510 7.95 24.40 -12.91
N PRO A 511 8.70 25.51 -13.03
CA PRO A 511 8.55 26.65 -12.13
C PRO A 511 7.16 27.30 -12.25
N TYR A 512 6.55 27.31 -13.43
CA TYR A 512 5.22 27.89 -13.63
C TYR A 512 4.12 27.04 -12.97
N VAL A 513 4.19 25.72 -13.07
CA VAL A 513 3.26 24.79 -12.41
C VAL A 513 3.45 24.81 -10.89
N LYS A 514 4.70 24.72 -10.40
CA LYS A 514 5.00 24.83 -8.95
C LYS A 514 4.51 26.16 -8.37
N GLN A 515 4.66 27.28 -9.11
CA GLN A 515 4.06 28.57 -8.74
C GLN A 515 2.52 28.50 -8.69
N LYS A 516 1.86 27.91 -9.69
CA LYS A 516 0.40 27.86 -9.77
C LYS A 516 -0.24 26.98 -8.68
N VAL A 517 0.37 25.85 -8.34
CA VAL A 517 -0.06 25.01 -7.21
C VAL A 517 0.11 25.76 -5.88
N LYS A 518 1.25 26.42 -5.67
CA LYS A 518 1.50 27.27 -4.49
C LYS A 518 0.50 28.44 -4.40
N GLU A 519 0.20 29.11 -5.51
CA GLU A 519 -0.77 30.21 -5.57
C GLU A 519 -2.20 29.76 -5.22
N ALA A 520 -2.58 28.53 -5.59
CA ALA A 520 -3.88 27.95 -5.27
C ALA A 520 -4.00 27.54 -3.81
N ALA A 521 -2.96 26.89 -3.27
CA ALA A 521 -2.87 26.47 -1.87
C ALA A 521 -2.98 27.66 -0.88
N MET A 522 -2.36 28.80 -1.19
CA MET A 522 -2.40 29.98 -0.31
C MET A 522 -3.78 30.69 -0.26
N VAL A 523 -4.77 30.28 -1.07
CA VAL A 523 -6.14 30.80 -0.95
C VAL A 523 -6.89 30.17 0.25
N GLY A 524 -6.35 29.07 0.82
CA GLY A 524 -6.93 28.37 1.97
C GLY A 524 -6.68 29.00 3.35
N GLY A 525 -5.90 30.08 3.46
CA GLY A 525 -5.82 30.90 4.68
C GLY A 525 -4.94 30.38 5.83
N GLN A 526 -4.17 29.29 5.66
CA GLN A 526 -3.18 28.84 6.66
C GLN A 526 -1.75 28.92 6.15
N GLY A 527 -0.82 29.21 7.06
CA GLY A 527 0.62 29.24 6.80
C GLY A 527 1.19 27.85 6.53
N VAL A 528 2.03 27.74 5.50
CA VAL A 528 2.57 26.46 5.04
C VAL A 528 3.76 26.03 5.91
N SER A 529 3.65 24.91 6.62
CA SER A 529 4.80 24.28 7.30
C SER A 529 5.83 23.82 6.25
N PRO A 530 7.12 24.20 6.35
CA PRO A 530 8.10 23.99 5.29
C PRO A 530 8.30 22.54 4.82
N GLY A 531 8.15 21.55 5.72
CA GLY A 531 8.25 20.13 5.38
C GLY A 531 7.02 19.61 4.63
N VAL A 532 5.96 19.30 5.38
CA VAL A 532 4.75 18.62 4.85
C VAL A 532 4.09 19.39 3.69
N GLY A 533 4.14 20.73 3.71
CA GLY A 533 3.54 21.55 2.67
C GLY A 533 4.26 21.52 1.33
N GLY A 534 5.59 21.34 1.32
CA GLY A 534 6.38 21.26 0.08
C GLY A 534 6.07 19.99 -0.72
N LEU A 535 5.92 18.87 -0.01
CA LEU A 535 5.66 17.54 -0.58
C LEU A 535 4.31 17.48 -1.30
N ILE A 536 3.25 18.00 -0.66
CA ILE A 536 1.90 18.08 -1.24
C ILE A 536 1.91 18.94 -2.51
N ILE A 537 2.60 20.10 -2.47
CA ILE A 537 2.74 20.98 -3.64
C ILE A 537 3.50 20.28 -4.77
N GLY A 538 4.55 19.51 -4.44
CA GLY A 538 5.37 18.76 -5.39
C GLY A 538 4.61 17.65 -6.13
N TYR A 539 3.94 16.75 -5.40
CA TYR A 539 3.16 15.66 -5.99
C TYR A 539 2.11 16.19 -6.98
N ILE A 540 1.38 17.22 -6.56
CA ILE A 540 0.35 17.86 -7.37
C ILE A 540 0.97 18.58 -8.58
N ALA A 541 2.14 19.21 -8.43
CA ALA A 541 2.85 19.81 -9.55
C ALA A 541 3.30 18.75 -10.58
N GLY A 542 3.65 17.54 -10.12
CA GLY A 542 3.98 16.42 -11.00
C GLY A 542 2.78 15.92 -11.83
N GLU A 543 1.68 15.62 -11.15
CA GLU A 543 0.41 15.17 -11.77
C GLU A 543 -0.12 16.21 -12.77
N ILE A 544 -0.05 17.50 -12.43
CA ILE A 544 -0.41 18.62 -13.32
C ILE A 544 0.57 18.74 -14.49
N GLY A 545 1.88 18.64 -14.26
CA GLY A 545 2.91 18.80 -15.27
C GLY A 545 2.74 17.82 -16.43
N ALA A 546 2.62 16.53 -16.11
CA ALA A 546 2.43 15.50 -17.14
C ALA A 546 1.10 15.65 -17.91
N TYR A 547 0.01 16.03 -17.24
CA TYR A 547 -1.29 16.31 -17.89
C TYR A 547 -1.22 17.47 -18.90
N ILE A 548 -0.39 18.47 -18.63
CA ILE A 548 -0.17 19.60 -19.54
C ILE A 548 0.69 19.19 -20.72
N VAL A 549 1.73 18.39 -20.49
CA VAL A 549 2.62 17.85 -21.53
C VAL A 549 1.82 16.98 -22.52
N ASP A 550 1.11 15.96 -22.03
CA ASP A 550 0.21 15.10 -22.79
C ASP A 550 -0.79 15.90 -23.65
N LYS A 551 -1.48 16.87 -23.04
CA LYS A 551 -2.42 17.73 -23.77
C LYS A 551 -1.78 18.63 -24.81
N ILE A 552 -0.62 19.23 -24.53
CA ILE A 552 0.05 20.13 -25.48
C ILE A 552 0.54 19.36 -26.70
N PHE A 553 0.99 18.12 -26.54
CA PHE A 553 1.38 17.28 -27.68
C PHE A 553 0.19 16.91 -28.57
N ASN A 554 -0.90 16.40 -28.00
CA ASN A 554 -2.13 16.14 -28.74
C ASN A 554 -2.59 17.42 -29.48
N GLU A 555 -2.55 18.57 -28.80
CA GLU A 555 -2.91 19.86 -29.38
C GLU A 555 -1.94 20.30 -30.51
N MET A 556 -0.63 20.07 -30.38
CA MET A 556 0.36 20.37 -31.42
C MET A 556 0.17 19.50 -32.66
N ARG A 557 0.03 18.17 -32.50
CA ARG A 557 -0.30 17.23 -33.59
C ARG A 557 -1.56 17.67 -34.31
N ASP A 558 -2.67 17.76 -33.56
CA ASP A 558 -4.01 18.05 -34.09
C ASP A 558 -4.12 19.44 -34.74
N TRP A 559 -3.29 20.41 -34.34
CA TRP A 559 -3.35 21.78 -34.85
C TRP A 559 -2.32 22.11 -35.92
N TRP A 560 -1.08 21.67 -35.77
CA TRP A 560 0.00 22.02 -36.68
C TRP A 560 0.15 21.04 -37.83
N ASN A 561 -0.42 19.83 -37.70
CA ASN A 561 -0.05 18.70 -38.57
C ASN A 561 1.48 18.51 -38.58
N ASP A 562 2.09 18.70 -37.40
CA ASP A 562 3.47 18.33 -37.12
C ASP A 562 3.47 16.80 -36.96
N ASP A 563 4.34 16.09 -37.67
CA ASP A 563 4.18 14.63 -37.87
C ASP A 563 4.77 13.85 -36.70
N LEU A 564 4.75 14.43 -35.50
CA LEU A 564 5.33 13.85 -34.30
C LEU A 564 4.60 12.56 -33.92
N PHE A 565 5.38 11.50 -33.72
CA PHE A 565 4.92 10.29 -33.07
C PHE A 565 4.14 10.61 -31.79
N THR A 566 2.95 10.03 -31.67
CA THR A 566 2.07 10.25 -30.52
C THR A 566 2.80 9.84 -29.23
N PRO A 567 2.87 10.72 -28.21
CA PRO A 567 3.62 10.45 -26.99
C PRO A 567 2.90 9.45 -26.09
N SER A 568 3.68 8.58 -25.46
CA SER A 568 3.18 7.53 -24.57
C SER A 568 3.47 7.89 -23.13
N THR A 569 2.44 8.05 -22.30
CA THR A 569 2.62 8.43 -20.90
C THR A 569 2.30 7.28 -19.94
N LEU A 570 3.24 7.00 -19.03
CA LEU A 570 3.18 6.02 -17.95
C LEU A 570 3.25 6.73 -16.60
N THR A 571 2.24 6.55 -15.75
CA THR A 571 2.35 6.86 -14.31
C THR A 571 2.69 5.59 -13.55
N VAL A 572 3.70 5.61 -12.68
CA VAL A 572 4.05 4.53 -11.76
C VAL A 572 4.06 5.05 -10.31
N GLN A 573 3.47 4.30 -9.38
CA GLN A 573 3.46 4.60 -7.95
C GLN A 573 3.99 3.41 -7.15
N VAL A 574 5.14 3.61 -6.50
CA VAL A 574 5.79 2.68 -5.58
C VAL A 574 5.31 2.99 -4.15
N PRO A 575 4.55 2.10 -3.49
CA PRO A 575 3.89 2.45 -2.23
C PRO A 575 4.88 2.62 -1.07
N GLY A 576 5.94 1.83 -1.00
CA GLY A 576 6.88 1.83 0.14
C GLY A 576 8.25 1.21 -0.19
N PRO A 577 9.22 1.29 0.74
CA PRO A 577 10.59 0.84 0.51
C PRO A 577 10.67 -0.67 0.33
N GLY A 578 11.16 -1.07 -0.84
CA GLY A 578 11.21 -2.46 -1.29
C GLY A 578 9.84 -3.05 -1.65
N ALA A 579 8.88 -2.25 -2.10
CA ALA A 579 7.62 -2.76 -2.65
C ALA A 579 7.83 -3.57 -3.95
N LEU A 580 6.91 -4.49 -4.24
CA LEU A 580 6.86 -5.27 -5.48
C LEU A 580 5.57 -5.01 -6.29
N PHE A 581 5.55 -5.45 -7.54
CA PHE A 581 4.37 -5.42 -8.40
C PHE A 581 3.29 -6.42 -7.95
N GLU A 582 2.14 -6.43 -8.63
CA GLU A 582 1.05 -7.38 -8.34
C GLU A 582 1.50 -8.83 -8.57
N GLY A 583 1.06 -9.74 -7.70
CA GLY A 583 1.57 -11.12 -7.64
C GLY A 583 2.95 -11.28 -7.00
N GLY A 584 3.66 -10.18 -6.69
CA GLY A 584 5.01 -10.23 -6.11
C GLY A 584 6.13 -10.37 -7.13
N THR A 585 5.92 -9.90 -8.36
CA THR A 585 6.96 -9.84 -9.40
C THR A 585 7.88 -8.64 -9.21
N TYR A 586 9.11 -8.77 -9.71
CA TYR A 586 10.08 -7.68 -9.86
C TYR A 586 9.80 -6.84 -11.12
N ASP A 587 9.16 -7.43 -12.13
CA ASP A 587 8.76 -6.77 -13.38
C ASP A 587 7.25 -6.47 -13.39
N SER A 588 6.86 -5.42 -14.10
CA SER A 588 5.46 -5.14 -14.43
C SER A 588 4.97 -5.99 -15.60
N PRO A 589 3.67 -6.00 -15.92
CA PRO A 589 3.21 -6.37 -17.25
C PRO A 589 3.84 -5.46 -18.32
N ASP A 590 3.99 -5.96 -19.54
CA ASP A 590 4.37 -5.15 -20.70
C ASP A 590 3.24 -4.17 -21.07
N PHE A 591 3.59 -2.91 -21.36
CA PHE A 591 2.65 -1.89 -21.83
C PHE A 591 2.85 -1.59 -23.31
N TYR A 592 1.82 -1.87 -24.09
CA TYR A 592 1.74 -1.64 -25.53
C TYR A 592 1.38 -0.20 -25.88
N TRP A 593 2.02 0.34 -26.93
CA TRP A 593 1.56 1.50 -27.69
C TRP A 593 1.69 1.30 -29.20
N ASP A 594 0.66 1.77 -29.90
CA ASP A 594 0.65 2.14 -31.31
C ASP A 594 1.00 3.64 -31.41
N THR A 595 1.86 4.01 -32.36
CA THR A 595 2.25 5.40 -32.61
C THR A 595 2.60 5.64 -34.10
N TRP A 596 1.89 6.58 -34.72
CA TRP A 596 2.12 7.02 -36.10
C TRP A 596 2.78 8.41 -36.14
N GLY A 597 3.67 8.63 -37.11
CA GLY A 597 4.49 9.83 -37.23
C GLY A 597 5.46 9.78 -38.42
N HIS A 598 5.90 10.94 -38.90
CA HIS A 598 6.80 11.11 -40.05
C HIS A 598 6.39 10.41 -41.37
N GLY A 599 5.14 9.96 -41.47
CA GLY A 599 4.62 9.19 -42.61
C GLY A 599 4.64 7.68 -42.43
N GLY A 600 5.19 7.19 -41.31
CA GLY A 600 5.20 5.78 -40.92
C GLY A 600 4.36 5.48 -39.66
N GLU A 601 4.28 4.19 -39.32
CA GLU A 601 3.47 3.61 -38.24
C GLU A 601 4.32 2.58 -37.47
N TYR A 602 4.35 2.66 -36.14
CA TYR A 602 5.15 1.77 -35.29
C TYR A 602 4.39 1.33 -34.05
N GLU A 603 4.56 0.06 -33.65
CA GLU A 603 4.08 -0.44 -32.35
C GLU A 603 5.26 -0.82 -31.44
N TYR A 604 5.14 -0.54 -30.13
CA TYR A 604 6.23 -0.78 -29.18
C TYR A 604 5.76 -1.13 -27.77
N TRP A 605 6.65 -1.80 -27.04
CA TRP A 605 6.42 -2.31 -25.69
C TRP A 605 7.45 -1.77 -24.71
N VAL A 606 6.98 -1.30 -23.57
CA VAL A 606 7.81 -0.82 -22.45
C VAL A 606 7.30 -1.38 -21.13
N ASP A 607 8.19 -1.55 -20.16
CA ASP A 607 7.86 -2.08 -18.83
C ASP A 607 8.63 -1.36 -17.72
N TRP A 608 8.24 -1.63 -16.47
CA TRP A 608 8.98 -1.20 -15.29
C TRP A 608 9.48 -2.42 -14.50
N THR A 609 10.77 -2.42 -14.17
CA THR A 609 11.38 -3.44 -13.31
C THR A 609 11.99 -2.81 -12.05
N VAL A 610 12.01 -3.54 -10.94
CA VAL A 610 12.62 -3.12 -9.67
C VAL A 610 13.74 -4.07 -9.23
N HIS A 611 14.80 -3.51 -8.66
CA HIS A 611 16.08 -4.20 -8.37
C HIS A 611 16.87 -3.55 -7.23
#